data_AF-A0A9R1AIR5-F1
#
_entry.id   AF-A0A9R1AIR5-F1
#
_cell.length_a   1.000
_cell.length_b   1.000
_cell.length_c   1.000
_cell.angle_alpha   90.00
_cell.angle_beta   90.00
_cell.angle_gamma   90.00
#
_symmetry.space_group_name_H-M   'P 1'
#
loop_
_entity.id
_entity.type
_entity.pdbx_description
1 polymer ?
#
loop_
_entity_poly.entity_id
_entity_poly.type
_entity_poly.pdbx_seq_one_letter_code
_entity_poly.pdbx_strand_id
1 'polypeptide(L)'
;MCNMMSLDLKKTLYEVHPSFVELERIKSMSVSDSTLDRLAGKVHALNQEKKQRLPKVLVFAVHVSHLTKLQDLGGTLIELWSLTDTPLDEQKCFDHVTSLISVSQNTVMPQGCLSHDLIKKVTVDS
;
A
#
# COMPACT_ATOMS: atom_id res chain seq x y z
N MET A 1 1.34 4.37 12.44
CA MET A 1 1.43 2.90 12.30
C MET A 1 0.04 2.27 12.26
N CYS A 2 -0.80 2.43 13.30
CA CYS A 2 -2.13 1.80 13.35
C CYS A 2 -3.04 2.13 12.15
N ASN A 3 -3.13 3.40 11.73
CA ASN A 3 -3.96 3.78 10.57
C ASN A 3 -3.50 3.16 9.24
N MET A 4 -2.18 2.96 9.06
CA MET A 4 -1.62 2.39 7.84
C MET A 4 -1.83 0.87 7.76
N MET A 5 -1.89 0.20 8.93
CA MET A 5 -2.07 -1.24 9.06
C MET A 5 -3.52 -1.64 9.37
N SER A 6 -4.46 -0.67 9.36
CA SER A 6 -5.86 -0.83 9.80
C SER A 6 -6.01 -1.52 11.16
N LEU A 7 -5.21 -1.10 12.13
CA LEU A 7 -5.28 -1.62 13.50
C LEU A 7 -6.19 -0.73 14.34
N ASP A 8 -7.08 -1.37 15.10
CA ASP A 8 -7.79 -0.71 16.20
C ASP A 8 -6.80 -0.42 17.33
N LEU A 9 -6.43 0.85 17.47
CA LEU A 9 -5.49 1.30 18.49
C LEU A 9 -6.00 1.03 19.90
N LYS A 10 -7.31 1.19 20.16
CA LYS A 10 -7.89 0.94 21.49
C LYS A 10 -7.80 -0.54 21.81
N LYS A 11 -8.18 -1.42 20.88
CA LYS A 11 -8.03 -2.87 21.07
C LYS A 11 -6.57 -3.26 21.30
N THR A 12 -5.66 -2.72 20.49
CA THR A 12 -4.22 -3.03 20.59
C THR A 12 -3.65 -2.59 21.94
N LEU A 13 -4.03 -1.41 22.42
CA LEU A 13 -3.63 -0.90 23.74
C LEU A 13 -4.26 -1.71 24.87
N TYR A 14 -5.51 -2.14 24.72
CA TYR A 14 -6.20 -2.99 25.70
C TYR A 14 -5.45 -4.31 25.96
N GLU A 15 -4.93 -4.98 24.93
CA GLU A 15 -4.16 -6.22 25.16
C GLU A 15 -2.76 -5.94 25.73
N VAL A 16 -2.24 -4.70 25.63
CA VAL A 16 -1.02 -4.28 26.36
C VAL A 16 -1.34 -4.01 27.82
N HIS A 17 -2.45 -3.35 28.14
CA HIS A 17 -3.02 -3.30 29.48
C HIS A 17 -4.42 -2.68 29.42
N PRO A 18 -5.45 -3.24 30.09
CA PRO A 18 -6.81 -2.70 30.08
C PRO A 18 -6.88 -1.22 30.49
N SER A 19 -5.98 -0.79 31.38
CA SER A 19 -5.92 0.59 31.87
C SER A 19 -5.56 1.64 30.81
N PHE A 20 -5.00 1.26 29.66
CA PHE A 20 -4.73 2.21 28.56
C PHE A 20 -6.02 2.68 27.87
N VAL A 21 -7.14 1.95 28.04
CA VAL A 21 -8.43 2.25 27.41
C VAL A 21 -9.44 2.77 28.43
N GLU A 22 -9.33 2.36 29.69
CA GLU A 22 -10.22 2.75 30.79
C GLU A 22 -9.94 4.16 31.38
N LEU A 23 -9.25 5.03 30.64
CA LEU A 23 -8.76 6.34 31.11
C LEU A 23 -9.87 7.31 31.57
N GLU A 24 -11.15 7.01 31.31
CA GLU A 24 -12.30 7.75 31.85
C GLU A 24 -12.49 7.59 33.36
N ARG A 25 -11.92 6.55 34.00
CA ARG A 25 -12.06 6.32 35.43
C ARG A 25 -10.71 6.45 36.14
N ILE A 26 -10.44 7.68 36.56
CA ILE A 26 -9.43 8.14 37.52
C ILE A 26 -8.89 6.99 38.41
N LYS A 27 -7.78 6.37 37.99
CA LYS A 27 -6.87 5.66 38.88
C LYS A 27 -5.47 5.76 38.30
N SER A 28 -4.57 6.33 39.08
CA SER A 28 -3.15 6.49 38.79
C SER A 28 -2.59 5.23 38.13
N MET A 29 -2.18 5.37 36.88
CA MET A 29 -1.59 4.33 36.07
C MET A 29 -0.23 3.97 36.66
N SER A 30 -0.12 2.89 37.42
CA SER A 30 1.18 2.37 37.83
C SER A 30 1.84 1.73 36.62
N VAL A 31 2.59 2.52 35.87
CA VAL A 31 3.41 2.03 34.75
C VAL A 31 4.53 1.18 35.35
N SER A 32 4.32 -0.13 35.36
CA SER A 32 5.33 -1.12 35.75
C SER A 32 6.29 -1.36 34.59
N ASP A 33 7.54 -1.71 34.87
CA ASP A 33 8.53 -2.10 33.86
C ASP A 33 8.00 -3.23 32.97
N SER A 34 7.27 -4.18 33.54
CA SER A 34 6.60 -5.25 32.80
C SER A 34 5.53 -4.75 31.80
N THR A 35 4.92 -3.59 32.04
CA THR A 35 3.97 -2.96 31.09
C THR A 35 4.73 -2.23 29.97
N LEU A 36 5.86 -1.61 30.30
CA LEU A 36 6.74 -0.99 29.31
C LEU A 36 7.36 -2.04 28.37
N ASP A 37 7.85 -3.16 28.92
CA ASP A 37 8.41 -4.27 28.14
C ASP A 37 7.39 -4.86 27.18
N ARG A 38 6.13 -5.03 27.63
CA ARG A 38 5.06 -5.57 26.80
C ARG A 38 4.66 -4.61 25.68
N LEU A 39 4.67 -3.31 25.95
CA LEU A 39 4.46 -2.27 24.93
C LEU A 39 5.62 -2.25 23.92
N ALA A 40 6.87 -2.27 24.40
CA ALA A 40 8.06 -2.32 23.56
C ALA A 40 8.06 -3.56 22.65
N GLY A 41 7.67 -4.71 23.20
CA GLY A 41 7.47 -5.95 22.44
C GLY A 41 6.43 -5.81 21.34
N LYS A 42 5.27 -5.21 21.62
CA LYS A 42 4.24 -4.94 20.60
C LYS A 42 4.72 -3.97 19.52
N VAL A 43 5.38 -2.87 19.90
CA VAL A 43 5.93 -1.90 18.95
C VAL A 43 6.98 -2.57 18.05
N HIS A 44 7.84 -3.41 18.63
CA HIS A 44 8.82 -4.16 17.88
C HIS A 44 8.17 -5.13 16.87
N ALA A 45 7.17 -5.90 17.30
CA ALA A 45 6.42 -6.81 16.43
C ALA A 45 5.73 -6.07 15.27
N LEU A 46 5.07 -4.94 15.55
CA LEU A 46 4.42 -4.10 14.54
C LEU A 46 5.44 -3.53 13.54
N ASN A 47 6.63 -3.14 14.00
CA ASN A 47 7.66 -2.63 13.12
C ASN A 47 8.26 -3.72 12.21
N GLN A 48 8.39 -4.95 12.72
CA GLN A 48 8.80 -6.10 11.91
C GLN A 48 7.75 -6.43 10.84
N GLU A 49 6.48 -6.45 11.22
CA GLU A 49 5.37 -6.66 10.28
C GLU A 49 5.35 -5.56 9.20
N LYS A 50 5.54 -4.30 9.57
CA LYS A 50 5.70 -3.18 8.63
C LYS A 50 6.87 -3.42 7.67
N LYS A 51 8.04 -3.83 8.17
CA LYS A 51 9.23 -4.10 7.35
C LYS A 51 9.02 -5.24 6.35
N GLN A 52 8.23 -6.25 6.69
CA GLN A 52 7.91 -7.36 5.78
C GLN A 52 6.87 -6.98 4.72
N ARG A 53 5.94 -6.09 5.05
CA ARG A 53 4.78 -5.76 4.22
C ARG A 53 5.01 -4.57 3.28
N LEU A 54 5.70 -3.55 3.78
CA LEU A 54 5.96 -2.31 3.04
C LEU A 54 6.71 -2.51 1.71
N PRO A 55 7.71 -3.41 1.60
CA PRO A 55 8.38 -3.67 0.33
C PRO A 55 7.44 -4.16 -0.78
N LYS A 56 6.48 -5.03 -0.46
CA LYS A 56 5.52 -5.58 -1.45
C LYS A 56 4.64 -4.48 -2.04
N VAL A 57 4.15 -3.62 -1.16
CA VAL A 57 3.33 -2.47 -1.53
C VAL A 57 4.15 -1.44 -2.31
N LEU A 58 5.42 -1.23 -1.94
CA LEU A 58 6.31 -0.34 -2.67
C LEU A 58 6.61 -0.89 -4.09
N VAL A 59 6.83 -2.19 -4.22
CA VAL A 59 7.02 -2.85 -5.52
C VAL A 59 5.80 -2.64 -6.40
N PHE A 60 4.58 -2.83 -5.88
CA PHE A 60 3.35 -2.57 -6.62
C PHE A 60 3.25 -1.09 -7.06
N ALA A 61 3.53 -0.14 -6.16
CA ALA A 61 3.52 1.29 -6.50
C ALA A 61 4.56 1.64 -7.59
N VAL A 62 5.74 1.01 -7.56
CA VAL A 62 6.77 1.18 -8.60
C VAL A 62 6.29 0.63 -9.94
N HIS A 63 5.68 -0.55 -9.97
CA HIS A 63 5.12 -1.13 -11.20
C HIS A 63 4.02 -0.26 -11.79
N VAL A 64 3.13 0.28 -10.95
CA VAL A 64 2.08 1.19 -11.40
C VAL A 64 2.66 2.49 -11.95
N SER A 65 3.65 3.09 -11.29
CA SER A 65 4.34 4.28 -11.82
C SER A 65 5.03 4.01 -13.16
N HIS A 66 5.63 2.83 -13.31
CA HIS A 66 6.25 2.42 -14.57
C HIS A 66 5.19 2.24 -15.67
N LEU A 67 4.05 1.62 -15.34
CA LEU A 67 2.91 1.49 -16.24
C LEU A 67 2.40 2.86 -16.70
N THR A 68 2.29 3.85 -15.80
CA THR A 68 1.90 5.23 -16.16
C THR A 68 2.83 5.83 -17.21
N LYS A 69 4.15 5.73 -17.02
CA LYS A 69 5.12 6.26 -17.99
C LYS A 69 4.99 5.59 -19.36
N LEU A 70 4.72 4.28 -19.39
CA LEU A 70 4.51 3.55 -20.64
C LEU A 70 3.21 3.98 -21.33
N GLN A 71 2.15 4.27 -20.58
CA GLN A 71 0.90 4.80 -21.12
C GLN A 71 1.07 6.20 -21.69
N ASP A 72 1.79 7.09 -20.99
CA ASP A 72 2.09 8.44 -21.48
C ASP A 72 2.90 8.39 -22.80
N LEU A 73 3.88 7.48 -22.87
CA LEU A 73 4.65 7.24 -24.08
C LEU A 73 3.78 6.70 -25.22
N GLY A 74 2.91 5.74 -24.94
CA GLY A 74 1.95 5.21 -25.91
C GLY A 74 0.99 6.29 -26.43
N GLY A 75 0.50 7.16 -25.54
CA GLY A 75 -0.35 8.30 -25.91
C GLY A 75 0.38 9.29 -26.82
N THR A 76 1.63 9.63 -26.47
CA THR A 76 2.49 10.50 -27.30
C THR A 76 2.74 9.89 -28.68
N LEU A 77 2.92 8.57 -28.75
CA LEU A 77 3.14 7.86 -30.01
C LEU A 77 1.90 7.91 -30.91
N ILE A 78 0.70 7.75 -30.34
CA ILE A 78 -0.58 7.91 -31.06
C ILE A 78 -0.74 9.35 -31.57
N GLU A 79 -0.44 10.33 -30.74
CA GLU A 79 -0.49 11.74 -31.14
C GLU A 79 0.49 12.00 -32.30
N LEU A 80 1.72 11.49 -32.21
CA LEU A 80 2.71 11.62 -33.27
C LEU A 80 2.21 10.99 -34.58
N TRP A 81 1.69 9.77 -34.55
CA TRP A 81 1.13 9.13 -35.74
C TRP A 81 -0.04 9.91 -36.35
N SER A 82 -0.88 10.52 -35.50
CA SER A 82 -1.97 11.39 -35.98
C SER A 82 -1.45 12.66 -36.66
N LEU A 83 -0.27 13.15 -36.27
CA LEU A 83 0.38 14.31 -36.86
C LEU A 83 1.20 13.98 -38.11
N THR A 84 1.66 12.74 -38.25
CA THR A 84 2.52 12.28 -39.35
C THR A 84 1.81 11.40 -40.38
N ASP A 85 0.49 11.22 -40.27
CA ASP A 85 -0.32 10.34 -41.13
C ASP A 85 0.30 8.92 -41.26
N THR A 86 0.84 8.38 -40.16
CA THR A 86 1.57 7.11 -40.19
C THR A 86 0.64 5.95 -40.54
N PRO A 87 0.98 5.10 -41.53
CA PRO A 87 0.12 4.01 -41.96
C PRO A 87 -0.04 2.93 -40.87
N LEU A 88 -1.21 2.29 -40.84
CA LEU A 88 -1.60 1.28 -39.85
C LEU A 88 -0.65 0.08 -39.74
N ASP A 89 0.04 -0.27 -40.83
CA ASP A 89 1.00 -1.38 -40.84
C ASP A 89 2.23 -1.08 -39.97
N GLU A 90 2.67 0.18 -39.96
CA GLU A 90 3.78 0.64 -39.11
C GLU A 90 3.33 0.82 -37.65
N GLN A 91 2.08 1.23 -37.43
CA GLN A 91 1.52 1.37 -36.08
C GLN A 91 1.45 0.02 -35.35
N LYS A 92 1.13 -1.07 -36.07
CA LYS A 92 1.03 -2.44 -35.51
C LYS A 92 2.31 -2.94 -34.86
N CYS A 93 3.48 -2.46 -35.31
CA CYS A 93 4.76 -2.80 -34.70
C CYS A 93 4.84 -2.40 -33.21
N PHE A 94 3.99 -1.45 -32.79
CA PHE A 94 3.94 -0.91 -31.43
C PHE A 94 2.64 -1.26 -30.67
N ASP A 95 1.89 -2.25 -31.14
CA ASP A 95 0.65 -2.73 -30.49
C ASP A 95 0.85 -3.09 -29.01
N HIS A 96 2.02 -3.62 -28.66
CA HIS A 96 2.39 -3.96 -27.29
C HIS A 96 2.53 -2.73 -26.38
N VAL A 97 2.77 -1.54 -26.92
CA VAL A 97 2.83 -0.27 -26.18
C VAL A 97 1.47 0.40 -26.15
N THR A 98 0.75 0.42 -27.27
CA THR A 98 -0.55 1.10 -27.38
C THR A 98 -1.65 0.35 -26.62
N SER A 99 -1.61 -0.98 -26.57
CA SER A 99 -2.53 -1.79 -25.75
C SER A 99 -2.41 -1.51 -24.25
N LEU A 100 -1.25 -1.04 -23.79
CA LEU A 100 -1.04 -0.69 -22.38
C LEU A 100 -1.85 0.55 -21.97
N ILE A 101 -2.21 1.45 -22.89
CA ILE A 101 -3.02 2.66 -22.63
C ILE A 101 -4.38 2.30 -22.04
N SER A 102 -4.96 1.18 -22.49
CA SER A 102 -6.26 0.68 -22.03
C SER A 102 -6.22 0.00 -20.66
N VAL A 103 -5.03 -0.18 -20.07
CA VAL A 103 -4.87 -0.84 -18.76
C VAL A 103 -5.28 0.12 -17.65
N SER A 104 -6.23 -0.29 -16.81
CA SER A 104 -6.70 0.55 -15.69
C SER A 104 -5.62 0.75 -14.62
N GLN A 105 -5.31 2.00 -14.31
CA GLN A 105 -4.53 2.38 -13.12
C GLN A 105 -5.51 2.63 -11.95
N ASN A 106 -5.45 1.83 -10.89
CA ASN A 106 -6.17 2.16 -9.66
C ASN A 106 -5.16 2.39 -8.52
N THR A 107 -4.86 3.65 -8.24
CA THR A 107 -3.71 4.03 -7.39
C THR A 107 -4.04 5.18 -6.45
N VAL A 108 -5.05 4.99 -5.61
CA VAL A 108 -5.10 5.73 -4.34
C VAL A 108 -4.64 4.75 -3.28
N MET A 109 -3.55 5.08 -2.58
CA MET A 109 -3.06 4.31 -1.44
C MET A 109 -3.92 4.67 -0.21
N PRO A 110 -4.98 3.92 0.10
CA PRO A 110 -5.96 4.33 1.08
C PRO A 110 -5.46 3.98 2.48
N GLN A 111 -6.14 4.50 3.49
CA GLN A 111 -5.99 4.03 4.86
C GLN A 111 -6.09 2.49 4.89
N GLY A 112 -5.15 1.83 5.59
CA GLY A 112 -5.11 0.36 5.65
C GLY A 112 -4.31 -0.34 4.55
N CYS A 113 -3.55 0.36 3.72
CA CYS A 113 -2.77 -0.24 2.64
C CYS A 113 -1.77 -1.35 3.07
N LEU A 114 -1.42 -1.44 4.35
CA LEU A 114 -0.62 -2.53 4.92
C LEU A 114 -1.44 -3.53 5.77
N SER A 115 -2.77 -3.47 5.68
CA SER A 115 -3.66 -4.42 6.34
C SER A 115 -3.39 -5.83 5.82
N HIS A 116 -3.51 -6.81 6.73
CA HIS A 116 -3.30 -8.21 6.41
C HIS A 116 -4.25 -8.69 5.30
N ASP A 117 -5.52 -8.26 5.33
CA ASP A 117 -6.53 -8.67 4.35
C ASP A 117 -6.23 -8.18 2.94
N LEU A 118 -5.70 -6.96 2.81
CA LEU A 118 -5.36 -6.38 1.51
C LEU A 118 -4.10 -7.02 0.91
N ILE A 119 -3.07 -7.25 1.73
CA ILE A 119 -1.84 -7.88 1.25
C ILE A 119 -2.10 -9.33 0.83
N LYS A 120 -2.95 -10.07 1.57
CA LYS A 120 -3.34 -11.43 1.17
C LYS A 120 -4.06 -11.44 -0.17
N LYS A 121 -4.96 -10.47 -0.40
CA LYS A 121 -5.74 -10.36 -1.64
C LYS A 121 -4.88 -10.06 -2.88
N VAL A 122 -3.80 -9.30 -2.72
CA VAL A 122 -2.83 -9.02 -3.80
C VAL A 122 -1.94 -10.22 -4.13
N THR A 123 -1.71 -11.15 -3.18
CA THR A 123 -0.85 -12.32 -3.39
C THR A 123 -1.56 -13.60 -3.85
N VAL A 124 -2.90 -13.65 -3.83
CA VAL A 124 -3.68 -14.87 -4.15
C VAL A 124 -4.04 -14.97 -5.64
N ASP A 125 -3.82 -13.93 -6.42
CA ASP A 125 -4.15 -13.88 -7.86
C ASP A 125 -2.90 -13.86 -8.76
N SER A 126 -1.87 -14.64 -8.42
CA SER A 126 -0.71 -14.89 -9.29
C SER A 126 -0.48 -16.37 -9.50
#